data_AF-A0A658ICL8-F1
#
_entry.id   AF-A0A658ICL8-F1
#
_cell.length_a   1.000
_cell.length_b   1.000
_cell.length_c   1.000
_cell.angle_alpha   90.00
_cell.angle_beta   90.00
_cell.angle_gamma   90.00
#
_symmetry.space_group_name_H-M   'P 1'
#
loop_
_entity.id
_entity.type
_entity.pdbx_description
1 polymer ?
#
loop_
_entity_poly.entity_id
_entity_poly.type
_entity_poly.pdbx_seq_one_letter_code
_entity_poly.pdbx_strand_id
1 'polypeptide(L)'
;MTLRFIRDEISEKLEYIPARFVVNQYVRPQYGCPCCEKVFSSQMPAQLIPKSIAEASLVAQVVVSKYRDYQPLYRQQHIFARADVELPVSTMAGWVGAAGVALNPLAELLHRELLTRSVLHADETTMRILDTRKGGKTRSGYLWAYASGEKSGPAIVCFDSQTGRGHEHPAAWLQGWSGSLVADGYITYETLAKHDPGSVPFHPPTVPETPYV
;
A
#
# COMPACT_ATOMS: atom_id res chain seq x y z
N MET A 1 45.87 50.29 5.07
CA MET A 1 44.49 50.35 4.52
C MET A 1 43.69 49.25 5.21
N THR A 2 42.65 49.59 5.96
CA THR A 2 41.92 48.64 6.82
C THR A 2 40.67 48.16 6.09
N LEU A 3 40.50 46.85 5.92
CA LEU A 3 39.32 46.28 5.25
C LEU A 3 38.11 46.29 6.19
N ARG A 4 36.93 46.62 5.64
CA ARG A 4 35.64 46.57 6.34
C ARG A 4 34.82 45.40 5.82
N PHE A 5 34.38 44.54 6.73
CA PHE A 5 33.42 43.49 6.44
C PHE A 5 32.08 44.08 5.99
N ILE A 6 31.50 43.55 4.91
CA ILE A 6 30.22 43.99 4.33
C ILE A 6 29.16 42.90 4.49
N ARG A 7 29.44 41.71 3.94
CA ARG A 7 28.65 40.48 4.08
C ARG A 7 29.44 39.30 3.53
N ASP A 8 29.01 38.10 3.90
CA ASP A 8 29.48 36.88 3.24
C ASP A 8 28.80 36.69 1.88
N GLU A 9 29.55 36.14 0.94
CA GLU A 9 29.01 35.64 -0.33
C GLU A 9 28.85 34.13 -0.21
N ILE A 10 27.60 33.67 -0.09
CA ILE A 10 27.27 32.26 0.09
C ILE A 10 27.00 31.65 -1.29
N SER A 11 27.69 30.55 -1.61
CA SER A 11 27.46 29.75 -2.81
C SER A 11 27.19 28.30 -2.44
N GLU A 12 26.04 27.79 -2.85
CA GLU A 12 25.64 26.39 -2.63
C GLU A 12 25.88 25.56 -3.89
N LYS A 13 26.42 24.36 -3.73
CA LYS A 13 26.63 23.38 -4.80
C LYS A 13 26.09 22.03 -4.37
N LEU A 14 25.38 21.35 -5.26
CA LEU A 14 24.83 20.01 -4.99
C LEU A 14 25.78 18.93 -5.50
N GLU A 15 26.10 17.99 -4.63
CA GLU A 15 26.74 16.73 -4.98
C GLU A 15 25.68 15.62 -4.99
N TYR A 16 25.70 14.77 -6.02
CA TYR A 16 24.81 13.62 -6.11
C TYR A 16 25.55 12.35 -5.70
N ILE A 17 25.16 11.75 -4.58
CA ILE A 17 25.65 10.46 -4.11
C ILE A 17 24.52 9.43 -4.35
N PRO A 18 24.72 8.43 -5.23
CA PRO A 18 23.71 7.41 -5.48
C PRO A 18 23.33 6.60 -4.23
N ALA A 19 22.18 5.93 -4.32
CA ALA A 19 21.71 5.01 -3.27
C ALA A 19 22.72 3.88 -3.01
N ARG A 20 22.80 3.43 -1.75
CA ARG A 20 23.71 2.35 -1.32
C ARG A 20 22.91 1.16 -0.79
N PHE A 21 23.34 -0.04 -1.14
CA PHE A 21 22.81 -1.28 -0.58
C PHE A 21 23.70 -1.77 0.56
N VAL A 22 23.07 -2.27 1.63
CA VAL A 22 23.76 -2.80 2.80
C VAL A 22 23.28 -4.22 3.05
N VAL A 23 24.22 -5.14 3.25
CA VAL A 23 23.92 -6.52 3.62
C VAL A 23 24.08 -6.66 5.14
N ASN A 24 22.95 -6.80 5.83
CA ASN A 24 22.94 -7.10 7.27
C ASN A 24 23.03 -8.63 7.47
N GLN A 25 24.16 -9.12 7.97
CA GLN A 25 24.36 -10.54 8.22
C GLN A 25 23.99 -10.90 9.66
N TYR A 26 22.93 -11.70 9.82
CA TYR A 26 22.51 -12.22 11.13
C TYR A 26 23.06 -13.62 11.36
N VAL A 27 24.17 -13.72 12.10
CA VAL A 27 24.78 -15.02 12.45
C VAL A 27 24.15 -15.56 13.74
N ARG A 28 23.49 -16.72 13.64
CA ARG A 28 22.88 -17.41 14.80
C ARG A 28 23.45 -18.82 14.93
N PRO A 29 24.34 -19.06 15.89
CA PRO A 29 24.84 -20.40 16.16
C PRO A 29 23.71 -21.37 16.49
N GLN A 30 23.89 -22.62 16.10
CA GLN A 30 23.01 -23.73 16.43
C GLN A 30 23.79 -24.72 17.31
N TYR A 31 23.19 -25.15 18.40
CA TYR A 31 23.80 -26.06 19.37
C TYR A 31 22.92 -27.30 19.53
N GLY A 32 23.49 -28.49 19.39
CA GLY A 32 22.80 -29.74 19.69
C GLY A 32 23.00 -30.15 21.16
N CYS A 33 21.95 -30.59 21.87
CA CYS A 33 22.17 -31.31 23.13
C CYS A 33 22.47 -32.78 22.86
N PRO A 34 23.63 -33.32 23.27
CA PRO A 34 23.91 -34.75 23.18
C PRO A 34 22.94 -35.60 24.01
N CYS A 35 22.31 -34.99 25.02
CA CYS A 35 21.41 -35.65 25.96
C CYS A 35 20.04 -36.02 25.37
N CYS A 36 19.54 -35.22 24.43
CA CYS A 36 18.15 -35.29 23.96
C CYS A 36 18.02 -35.08 22.45
N GLU A 37 19.15 -34.98 21.73
CA GLU A 37 19.23 -34.82 20.27
C GLU A 37 18.48 -33.60 19.70
N LYS A 38 18.17 -32.59 20.55
CA LYS A 38 17.50 -31.35 20.13
C LYS A 38 18.49 -30.28 19.73
N VAL A 39 18.13 -29.48 18.72
CA VAL A 39 18.87 -28.31 18.26
C VAL A 39 18.28 -27.03 18.84
N PHE A 40 19.14 -26.20 19.40
CA PHE A 40 18.82 -24.90 19.98
C PHE A 40 19.50 -23.79 19.18
N SER A 41 18.78 -22.71 18.93
CA SER A 41 19.32 -21.51 18.29
C SER A 41 18.56 -20.28 18.80
N SER A 42 19.19 -19.11 18.75
CA SER A 42 18.49 -17.87 19.03
C SER A 42 17.40 -17.61 17.98
N GLN A 43 16.33 -16.93 18.40
CA GLN A 43 15.28 -16.52 17.49
C GLN A 43 15.78 -15.40 16.58
N MET A 44 15.30 -15.39 15.33
CA MET A 44 15.50 -14.26 14.43
C MET A 44 14.71 -13.06 14.95
N PRO A 45 15.23 -11.82 14.85
CA PRO A 45 14.39 -10.64 15.00
C PRO A 45 13.16 -10.72 14.09
N ALA A 46 12.06 -10.10 14.51
CA ALA A 46 10.86 -10.04 13.69
C ALA A 46 11.17 -9.37 12.35
N GLN A 47 10.80 -10.03 11.25
CA GLN A 47 10.99 -9.53 9.90
C GLN A 47 9.63 -9.29 9.25
N LEU A 48 9.55 -8.24 8.42
CA LEU A 48 8.34 -7.95 7.64
C LEU A 48 7.94 -9.14 6.76
N ILE A 49 8.93 -9.77 6.12
CA ILE A 49 8.74 -10.94 5.25
C ILE A 49 9.71 -12.02 5.74
N PRO A 50 9.22 -13.05 6.46
CA PRO A 50 10.09 -14.10 7.00
C PRO A 50 10.92 -14.79 5.92
N LYS A 51 12.22 -15.00 6.19
CA LYS A 51 13.18 -15.65 5.27
C LYS A 51 13.46 -14.88 3.97
N SER A 52 12.94 -13.65 3.84
CA SER A 52 13.30 -12.77 2.74
C SER A 52 14.72 -12.25 2.91
N ILE A 53 15.38 -11.96 1.78
CA ILE A 53 16.63 -11.20 1.76
C ILE A 53 16.43 -9.71 2.03
N ALA A 54 15.18 -9.22 1.92
CA ALA A 54 14.86 -7.81 2.05
C ALA A 54 14.57 -7.41 3.50
N GLU A 55 15.26 -6.37 3.94
CA GLU A 55 14.87 -5.58 5.11
C GLU A 55 13.68 -4.67 4.79
N ALA A 56 13.01 -4.18 5.83
CA ALA A 56 11.84 -3.29 5.69
C ALA A 56 12.14 -2.05 4.84
N SER A 57 13.36 -1.50 4.92
CA SER A 57 13.79 -0.34 4.12
C SER A 57 13.84 -0.64 2.62
N LEU A 58 14.31 -1.83 2.23
CA LEU A 58 14.36 -2.24 0.82
C LEU A 58 12.93 -2.44 0.27
N VAL A 59 12.05 -3.08 1.05
CA VAL A 59 10.64 -3.22 0.67
C VAL A 59 9.98 -1.84 0.53
N ALA A 60 10.23 -0.92 1.47
CA ALA A 60 9.71 0.44 1.41
C ALA A 60 10.19 1.17 0.14
N GLN A 61 11.48 1.09 -0.21
CA GLN A 61 12.01 1.68 -1.44
C GLN A 61 11.28 1.14 -2.69
N VAL A 62 11.10 -0.18 -2.78
CA VAL A 62 10.43 -0.81 -3.93
C VAL A 62 8.99 -0.33 -4.07
N VAL A 63 8.25 -0.29 -2.96
CA VAL A 63 6.84 0.14 -2.91
C VAL A 63 6.70 1.63 -3.22
N VAL A 64 7.53 2.49 -2.61
CA VAL A 64 7.52 3.95 -2.85
C VAL A 64 7.86 4.23 -4.31
N SER A 65 8.96 3.68 -4.84
CA SER A 65 9.30 3.90 -6.24
C SER A 65 8.23 3.38 -7.20
N LYS A 66 7.54 2.28 -6.85
CA LYS A 66 6.46 1.75 -7.69
C LYS A 66 5.25 2.66 -7.75
N TYR A 67 4.75 3.10 -6.60
CA TYR A 67 3.45 3.77 -6.51
C TYR A 67 3.55 5.29 -6.44
N ARG A 68 4.60 5.83 -5.80
CA ARG A 68 4.81 7.28 -5.69
C ARG A 68 5.57 7.84 -6.88
N ASP A 69 6.59 7.13 -7.34
CA ASP A 69 7.45 7.59 -8.44
C ASP A 69 7.09 6.95 -9.79
N TYR A 70 6.00 6.17 -9.83
CA TYR A 70 5.48 5.51 -11.04
C TYR A 70 6.52 4.65 -11.77
N GLN A 71 7.43 4.01 -11.03
CA GLN A 71 8.51 3.20 -11.57
C GLN A 71 8.14 1.71 -11.60
N PRO A 72 7.90 1.11 -12.79
CA PRO A 72 7.58 -0.31 -12.89
C PRO A 72 8.71 -1.20 -12.36
N LEU A 73 8.36 -2.38 -11.84
CA LEU A 73 9.32 -3.28 -11.18
C LEU A 73 10.48 -3.71 -12.09
N TYR A 74 10.23 -3.97 -13.37
CA TYR A 74 11.31 -4.30 -14.32
C TYR A 74 12.32 -3.14 -14.47
N ARG A 75 11.85 -1.88 -14.39
CA ARG A 75 12.72 -0.71 -14.44
C ARG A 75 13.51 -0.57 -13.14
N GLN A 76 12.90 -0.89 -12.00
CA GLN A 76 13.61 -0.96 -10.72
C GLN A 76 14.72 -2.02 -10.74
N GLN A 77 14.44 -3.22 -11.28
CA GLN A 77 15.45 -4.27 -11.47
C GLN A 77 16.68 -3.75 -12.21
N HIS A 78 16.49 -3.10 -13.36
CA HIS A 78 17.61 -2.53 -14.12
C HIS A 78 18.36 -1.41 -13.38
N ILE A 79 17.67 -0.65 -12.52
CA ILE A 79 18.31 0.39 -11.72
C ILE A 79 19.14 -0.22 -10.59
N PHE A 80 18.64 -1.27 -9.93
CA PHE A 80 19.36 -1.98 -8.89
C PHE A 80 20.56 -2.77 -9.43
N ALA A 81 20.45 -3.32 -10.63
CA ALA A 81 21.55 -3.99 -11.33
C ALA A 81 22.75 -3.05 -11.61
N ARG A 82 22.52 -1.73 -11.74
CA ARG A 82 23.61 -0.74 -11.87
C ARG A 82 24.45 -0.58 -10.59
N ALA A 83 23.93 -1.06 -9.46
CA ALA A 83 24.63 -1.14 -8.19
C ALA A 83 25.05 -2.58 -7.87
N ASP A 84 25.13 -3.44 -8.89
CA ASP A 84 25.47 -4.88 -8.78
C ASP A 84 24.49 -5.67 -7.90
N VAL A 85 23.25 -5.20 -7.78
CA VAL A 85 22.19 -5.89 -7.02
C VAL A 85 21.14 -6.47 -7.96
N GLU A 86 21.26 -7.77 -8.21
CA GLU A 86 20.31 -8.54 -9.03
C GLU A 86 19.06 -8.91 -8.23
N LEU A 87 17.96 -8.19 -8.49
CA LEU A 87 16.66 -8.45 -7.88
C LEU A 87 15.63 -8.88 -8.93
N PRO A 88 15.16 -10.14 -8.90
CA PRO A 88 14.11 -10.60 -9.81
C PRO A 88 12.80 -9.82 -9.63
N VAL A 89 12.12 -9.53 -10.75
CA VAL A 89 10.80 -8.87 -10.73
C VAL A 89 9.78 -9.67 -9.93
N SER A 90 9.80 -11.00 -10.01
CA SER A 90 8.92 -11.89 -9.24
C SER A 90 9.12 -11.73 -7.73
N THR A 91 10.38 -11.64 -7.29
CA THR A 91 10.73 -11.42 -5.89
C THR A 91 10.20 -10.07 -5.40
N MET A 92 10.45 -8.99 -6.14
CA MET A 92 9.92 -7.67 -5.81
C MET A 92 8.39 -7.61 -5.84
N ALA A 93 7.74 -8.32 -6.77
CA ALA A 93 6.28 -8.43 -6.81
C ALA A 93 5.73 -9.13 -5.57
N GLY A 94 6.39 -10.21 -5.12
CA GLY A 94 6.08 -10.87 -3.85
C GLY A 94 6.20 -9.92 -2.66
N TRP A 95 7.24 -9.08 -2.63
CA TRP A 95 7.40 -8.07 -1.57
C TRP A 95 6.31 -7.00 -1.59
N VAL A 96 5.90 -6.53 -2.77
CA VAL A 96 4.79 -5.59 -2.90
C VAL A 96 3.50 -6.20 -2.35
N GLY A 97 3.23 -7.47 -2.65
CA GLY A 97 2.07 -8.18 -2.10
C GLY A 97 2.12 -8.29 -0.58
N ALA A 98 3.25 -8.72 -0.03
CA ALA A 98 3.44 -8.84 1.42
C ALA A 98 3.34 -7.49 2.14
N ALA A 99 3.88 -6.42 1.55
CA ALA A 99 3.73 -5.06 2.07
C ALA A 99 2.25 -4.63 2.08
N GLY A 100 1.48 -4.96 1.03
CA GLY A 100 0.04 -4.72 0.97
C GLY A 100 -0.71 -5.39 2.13
N VAL A 101 -0.41 -6.66 2.42
CA VAL A 101 -0.99 -7.38 3.57
C VAL A 101 -0.61 -6.73 4.89
N ALA A 102 0.67 -6.39 5.07
CA ALA A 102 1.16 -5.77 6.29
C ALA A 102 0.56 -4.37 6.55
N LEU A 103 0.20 -3.64 5.50
CA LEU A 103 -0.41 -2.31 5.57
C LEU A 103 -1.95 -2.35 5.70
N ASN A 104 -2.59 -3.52 5.56
CA ASN A 104 -4.04 -3.64 5.62
C ASN A 104 -4.66 -3.07 6.91
N PRO A 105 -4.10 -3.31 8.13
CA PRO A 105 -4.66 -2.72 9.35
C PRO A 105 -4.67 -1.19 9.35
N LEU A 106 -3.69 -0.56 8.68
CA LEU A 106 -3.66 0.90 8.51
C LEU A 106 -4.73 1.35 7.50
N ALA A 107 -4.91 0.61 6.41
CA ALA A 107 -5.97 0.90 5.44
C ALA A 107 -7.37 0.81 6.08
N GLU A 108 -7.62 -0.21 6.92
CA GLU A 108 -8.86 -0.35 7.69
C GLU A 108 -9.06 0.77 8.72
N LEU A 109 -7.98 1.23 9.36
CA LEU A 109 -8.04 2.37 10.27
C LEU A 109 -8.38 3.66 9.51
N LEU A 110 -7.73 3.91 8.38
CA LEU A 110 -8.01 5.07 7.52
C LEU A 110 -9.44 5.04 6.99
N HIS A 111 -9.95 3.87 6.61
CA HIS A 111 -11.34 3.72 6.18
C HIS A 111 -12.31 4.08 7.31
N ARG A 112 -12.13 3.52 8.51
CA ARG A 112 -12.96 3.88 9.68
C ARG A 112 -12.91 5.37 9.98
N GLU A 113 -11.73 5.97 9.94
CA GLU A 113 -11.54 7.40 10.17
C GLU A 113 -12.18 8.25 9.06
N LEU A 114 -12.14 7.78 7.81
CA LEU A 114 -12.82 8.43 6.68
C LEU A 114 -14.34 8.46 6.90
N LEU A 115 -14.93 7.37 7.41
CA LEU A 115 -16.36 7.30 7.73
C LEU A 115 -16.78 8.17 8.94
N THR A 116 -15.87 8.88 9.60
CA THR A 116 -16.24 9.90 10.60
C THR A 116 -16.38 11.30 9.99
N ARG A 117 -15.96 11.49 8.73
CA ARG A 117 -15.96 12.80 8.07
C ARG A 117 -17.37 13.16 7.60
N SER A 118 -17.76 14.43 7.80
CA SER A 118 -19.09 14.92 7.41
C SER A 118 -19.25 15.11 5.89
N VAL A 119 -18.14 15.23 5.16
CA VAL A 119 -18.13 15.41 3.70
C VAL A 119 -17.14 14.44 3.10
N LEU A 120 -17.59 13.68 2.10
CA LEU A 120 -16.77 12.77 1.31
C LEU A 120 -16.88 13.13 -0.16
N HIS A 121 -15.78 12.94 -0.88
CA HIS A 121 -15.73 12.95 -2.33
C HIS A 121 -15.62 11.51 -2.82
N ALA A 122 -16.35 11.14 -3.87
CA ALA A 122 -16.23 9.86 -4.54
C ALA A 122 -16.01 10.04 -6.04
N ASP A 123 -15.10 9.25 -6.58
CA ASP A 123 -14.80 9.18 -8.01
C ASP A 123 -14.51 7.73 -8.38
N GLU A 124 -14.89 7.29 -9.59
CA GLU A 124 -14.54 5.97 -10.08
C GLU A 124 -13.74 6.02 -11.38
N THR A 125 -12.63 5.29 -11.39
CA THR A 125 -11.80 5.13 -12.59
C THR A 125 -11.87 3.69 -13.09
N THR A 126 -12.17 3.52 -14.37
CA THR A 126 -12.16 2.20 -15.01
C THR A 126 -10.72 1.71 -15.22
N MET A 127 -10.46 0.44 -14.90
CA MET A 127 -9.17 -0.20 -15.13
C MET A 127 -9.29 -1.64 -15.66
N ARG A 128 -8.20 -2.15 -16.23
CA ARG A 128 -8.10 -3.55 -16.66
C ARG A 128 -7.47 -4.37 -15.53
N ILE A 129 -8.20 -5.36 -15.03
CA ILE A 129 -7.72 -6.27 -13.99
C ILE A 129 -7.48 -7.65 -14.62
N LEU A 130 -6.39 -8.30 -14.24
CA LEU A 130 -6.11 -9.67 -14.66
C LEU A 130 -7.04 -10.64 -13.93
N ASP A 131 -7.83 -11.42 -14.67
CA ASP A 131 -8.66 -12.48 -14.09
C ASP A 131 -7.86 -13.79 -14.04
N THR A 132 -7.27 -14.06 -12.87
CA THR A 132 -6.49 -15.29 -12.63
C THR A 132 -7.37 -16.54 -12.62
N ARG A 133 -8.69 -16.42 -12.44
CA ARG A 133 -9.65 -17.53 -12.48
C ARG A 133 -10.05 -17.92 -13.90
N LYS A 134 -9.90 -17.01 -14.87
CA LYS A 134 -10.20 -17.22 -16.30
C LYS A 134 -8.95 -17.31 -17.18
N GLY A 135 -7.91 -17.98 -16.69
CA GLY A 135 -6.71 -18.27 -17.49
C GLY A 135 -5.94 -17.02 -17.94
N GLY A 136 -5.96 -15.94 -17.14
CA GLY A 136 -5.18 -14.73 -17.40
C GLY A 136 -5.80 -13.75 -18.41
N LYS A 137 -7.08 -13.87 -18.73
CA LYS A 137 -7.78 -12.85 -19.52
C LYS A 137 -8.01 -11.60 -18.68
N THR A 138 -7.82 -10.42 -19.28
CA THR A 138 -8.17 -9.16 -18.60
C THR A 138 -9.68 -8.97 -18.57
N ARG A 139 -10.24 -8.55 -17.44
CA ARG A 139 -11.60 -8.05 -17.31
C ARG A 139 -11.60 -6.58 -16.95
N SER A 140 -12.72 -5.90 -17.18
CA SER A 140 -12.93 -4.56 -16.62
C SER A 140 -13.07 -4.65 -15.10
N GLY A 141 -12.46 -3.71 -14.41
CA GLY A 141 -12.64 -3.42 -13.01
C GLY A 141 -12.72 -1.91 -12.80
N TYR A 142 -13.07 -1.52 -11.58
CA TYR A 142 -13.34 -0.15 -11.21
C TYR A 142 -12.59 0.12 -9.91
N LEU A 143 -11.80 1.19 -9.91
CA LEU A 143 -11.16 1.69 -8.70
C LEU A 143 -11.97 2.89 -8.23
N TRP A 144 -12.67 2.71 -7.11
CA TRP A 144 -13.38 3.77 -6.42
C TRP A 144 -12.42 4.48 -5.50
N ALA A 145 -12.31 5.80 -5.64
CA ALA A 145 -11.54 6.66 -4.76
C ALA A 145 -12.51 7.44 -3.86
N TYR A 146 -12.31 7.34 -2.55
CA TYR A 146 -13.05 8.11 -1.57
C TYR A 146 -12.10 9.04 -0.84
N ALA A 147 -12.36 10.34 -0.89
CA ALA A 147 -11.52 11.34 -0.26
C ALA A 147 -12.30 12.16 0.77
N SER A 148 -11.67 12.47 1.90
CA SER A 148 -12.24 13.38 2.90
C SER A 148 -12.37 14.80 2.35
N GLY A 149 -13.44 15.51 2.69
CA GLY A 149 -13.56 16.93 2.35
C GLY A 149 -12.46 17.79 2.98
N GLU A 150 -12.02 18.83 2.27
CA GLU A 150 -10.85 19.66 2.62
C GLU A 150 -10.89 20.25 4.05
N LYS A 151 -12.09 20.57 4.56
CA LYS A 151 -12.29 21.17 5.89
C LYS A 151 -12.66 20.17 6.98
N SER A 152 -12.62 18.86 6.69
CA SER A 152 -13.09 17.81 7.60
C SER A 152 -12.00 17.23 8.50
N GLY A 153 -10.75 17.70 8.40
CA GLY A 153 -9.59 17.25 9.18
C GLY A 153 -8.38 16.92 8.30
N PRO A 154 -7.43 16.09 8.78
CA PRO A 154 -6.36 15.57 7.94
C PRO A 154 -6.90 14.86 6.70
N ALA A 155 -6.26 15.11 5.55
CA ALA A 155 -6.68 14.52 4.29
C ALA A 155 -6.52 12.99 4.30
N ILE A 156 -7.59 12.28 3.98
CA ILE A 156 -7.62 10.82 3.85
C ILE A 156 -8.13 10.48 2.46
N VAL A 157 -7.44 9.56 1.79
CA VAL A 157 -7.91 8.95 0.55
C VAL A 157 -7.88 7.43 0.72
N CYS A 158 -9.02 6.79 0.51
CA CYS A 158 -9.17 5.35 0.49
C CYS A 158 -9.54 4.89 -0.91
N PHE A 159 -9.08 3.70 -1.28
CA PHE A 159 -9.39 3.09 -2.57
C PHE A 159 -10.11 1.76 -2.36
N ASP A 160 -11.15 1.52 -3.14
CA ASP A 160 -11.85 0.23 -3.20
C ASP A 160 -11.83 -0.31 -4.63
N SER A 161 -11.30 -1.52 -4.81
CA SER A 161 -11.14 -2.15 -6.12
C SER A 161 -12.23 -3.19 -6.34
N GLN A 162 -13.15 -2.89 -7.26
CA GLN A 162 -14.33 -3.69 -7.52
C GLN A 162 -14.37 -4.21 -8.95
N THR A 163 -15.08 -5.31 -9.15
CA THR A 163 -15.17 -5.94 -10.47
C THR A 163 -16.43 -5.59 -11.26
N GLY A 164 -17.27 -4.72 -10.68
CA GLY A 164 -18.47 -4.12 -11.26
C GLY A 164 -18.56 -2.62 -10.96
N ARG A 165 -19.43 -1.92 -11.69
CA ARG A 165 -19.70 -0.46 -11.53
C ARG A 165 -21.05 -0.19 -10.84
N GLY A 166 -21.66 -1.23 -10.28
CA GLY A 166 -22.98 -1.11 -9.68
C GLY A 166 -22.93 -0.30 -8.38
N HIS A 167 -24.02 0.42 -8.10
CA HIS A 167 -24.22 1.21 -6.88
C HIS A 167 -24.08 0.40 -5.58
N GLU A 168 -24.25 -0.92 -5.64
CA GLU A 168 -24.06 -1.83 -4.52
C GLU A 168 -22.66 -1.76 -3.92
N HIS A 169 -21.65 -1.45 -4.73
CA HIS A 169 -20.26 -1.34 -4.28
C HIS A 169 -20.03 -0.14 -3.35
N PRO A 170 -20.27 1.12 -3.79
CA PRO A 170 -20.14 2.26 -2.90
C PRO A 170 -21.13 2.20 -1.73
N ALA A 171 -22.32 1.63 -1.91
CA ALA A 171 -23.28 1.45 -0.83
C ALA A 171 -22.76 0.54 0.29
N ALA A 172 -22.15 -0.59 -0.06
CA ALA A 172 -21.54 -1.47 0.91
C ALA A 172 -20.31 -0.83 1.57
N TRP A 173 -19.48 -0.13 0.80
CA TRP A 173 -18.24 0.49 1.30
C TRP A 173 -18.49 1.67 2.27
N LEU A 174 -19.58 2.40 2.06
CA LEU A 174 -20.01 3.53 2.90
C LEU A 174 -21.08 3.15 3.93
N GLN A 175 -21.29 1.85 4.18
CA GLN A 175 -22.32 1.40 5.11
C GLN A 175 -22.13 2.02 6.51
N GLY A 176 -23.20 2.62 7.03
CA GLY A 176 -23.22 3.24 8.36
C GLY A 176 -22.66 4.67 8.41
N TRP A 177 -22.19 5.22 7.28
CA TRP A 177 -21.81 6.62 7.18
C TRP A 177 -23.01 7.53 6.96
N SER A 178 -22.94 8.77 7.48
CA SER A 178 -23.91 9.82 7.24
C SER A 178 -23.20 11.15 7.01
N GLY A 179 -23.63 11.88 5.97
CA GLY A 179 -22.97 13.12 5.57
C GLY A 179 -23.31 13.55 4.15
N SER A 180 -22.53 14.48 3.60
CA SER A 180 -22.67 14.95 2.23
C SER A 180 -21.67 14.26 1.31
N LEU A 181 -22.17 13.59 0.28
CA LEU A 181 -21.34 12.95 -0.74
C LEU A 181 -21.25 13.84 -1.97
N VAL A 182 -20.03 14.16 -2.38
CA VAL A 182 -19.73 14.90 -3.59
C VAL A 182 -19.19 13.91 -4.61
N ALA A 183 -19.90 13.73 -5.71
CA ALA A 183 -19.47 12.88 -6.81
C ALA A 183 -19.70 13.60 -8.13
N ASP A 184 -19.05 13.12 -9.20
CA ASP A 184 -19.51 13.48 -10.54
C ASP A 184 -20.94 12.93 -10.73
N GLY A 185 -21.74 13.55 -11.60
CA GLY A 185 -23.20 13.35 -11.69
C GLY A 185 -23.67 11.98 -12.19
N TYR A 186 -23.00 10.89 -11.81
CA TYR A 186 -23.38 9.53 -12.13
C TYR A 186 -24.57 9.06 -11.28
N ILE A 187 -25.58 8.53 -11.96
CA ILE A 187 -26.91 8.17 -11.42
C ILE A 187 -26.83 7.21 -10.21
N THR A 188 -25.75 6.43 -10.05
CA THR A 188 -25.60 5.51 -8.91
C THR A 188 -25.43 6.18 -7.56
N TYR A 189 -25.06 7.47 -7.51
CA TYR A 189 -24.97 8.21 -6.24
C TYR A 189 -26.34 8.76 -5.79
N GLU A 190 -27.31 8.89 -6.71
CA GLU A 190 -28.66 9.37 -6.38
C GLU A 190 -29.46 8.39 -5.52
N THR A 191 -29.15 7.09 -5.59
CA THR A 191 -29.77 6.06 -4.74
C THR A 191 -29.15 6.05 -3.33
N LEU A 192 -27.86 6.37 -3.19
CA LEU A 192 -27.18 6.54 -1.91
C LEU A 192 -27.70 7.76 -1.13
N ALA A 193 -27.95 8.87 -1.82
CA ALA A 193 -28.49 10.09 -1.22
C ALA A 193 -29.94 9.94 -0.70
N LYS A 194 -30.65 8.87 -1.06
CA LYS A 194 -32.06 8.62 -0.68
C LYS A 194 -32.24 7.63 0.46
N HIS A 195 -31.16 7.18 1.12
CA HIS A 195 -31.25 6.32 2.30
C HIS A 195 -30.86 7.09 3.58
N ASP A 196 -31.86 7.40 4.41
CA ASP A 196 -31.76 7.80 5.82
C ASP A 196 -32.26 6.61 6.69
N PRO A 197 -31.90 6.46 7.98
CA PRO A 197 -31.16 5.31 8.49
C PRO A 197 -32.07 4.34 9.28
N GLY A 198 -32.07 3.07 8.89
CA GLY A 198 -32.88 2.06 9.58
C GLY A 198 -32.36 0.65 9.36
N SER A 199 -31.50 0.20 10.27
CA SER A 199 -31.20 -1.19 10.62
C SER A 199 -31.19 -2.23 9.48
N VAL A 200 -30.01 -2.64 9.04
CA VAL A 200 -29.82 -3.95 8.42
C VAL A 200 -28.81 -4.73 9.27
N PRO A 201 -29.14 -5.93 9.77
CA PRO A 201 -28.27 -6.66 10.69
C PRO A 201 -26.95 -7.03 10.00
N PHE A 202 -25.88 -6.88 10.77
CA PHE A 202 -24.52 -7.30 10.46
C PHE A 202 -24.49 -8.80 10.12
N HIS A 203 -24.14 -9.12 8.88
CA HIS A 203 -23.57 -10.42 8.53
C HIS A 203 -22.08 -10.21 8.22
N PRO A 204 -21.15 -10.80 8.99
CA PRO A 204 -19.74 -10.71 8.68
C PRO A 204 -19.50 -11.37 7.30
N PRO A 205 -18.71 -10.75 6.41
CA PRO A 205 -18.31 -11.41 5.19
C PRO A 205 -17.48 -12.65 5.53
N THR A 206 -17.94 -13.81 5.06
CA THR A 206 -17.13 -15.03 5.05
C THR A 206 -15.94 -14.79 4.12
N VAL A 207 -14.75 -14.70 4.71
CA VAL A 207 -13.49 -14.68 3.98
C VAL A 207 -13.43 -15.97 3.14
N PRO A 208 -13.42 -15.91 1.80
CA PRO A 208 -13.15 -17.10 1.01
C PRO A 208 -11.68 -17.44 1.28
N GLU A 209 -11.43 -18.63 1.82
CA GLU A 209 -10.09 -19.21 1.85
C GLU A 209 -9.56 -19.26 0.42
N THR A 210 -8.67 -18.33 0.07
CA THR A 210 -7.84 -18.46 -1.13
C THR A 210 -6.73 -19.45 -0.79
N PRO A 211 -6.67 -20.62 -1.45
CA PRO A 211 -5.57 -21.54 -1.25
C PRO A 211 -4.30 -20.90 -1.81
N TYR A 212 -3.30 -20.75 -0.95
CA TYR A 212 -1.93 -20.51 -1.35
C TYR A 212 -1.43 -21.76 -2.08
N VAL A 213 -1.18 -21.63 -3.38
CA VAL A 213 -0.20 -22.43 -4.14
C VAL A 213 0.54 -21.50 -5.08
#